data_AF-A0A8T4KNF7-F1
#
_entry.id   AF-A0A8T4KNF7-F1
#
_cell.length_a   1.000
_cell.length_b   1.000
_cell.length_c   1.000
_cell.angle_alpha   90.00
_cell.angle_beta   90.00
_cell.angle_gamma   90.00
#
_symmetry.space_group_name_H-M   'P 1'
#
loop_
_entity.id
_entity.type
_entity.pdbx_description
1 polymer ?
#
loop_
_entity_poly.entity_id
_entity_poly.type
_entity_poly.pdbx_seq_one_letter_code
_entity_poly.pdbx_strand_id
1 'polypeptide(L)'
;MKISIFSDLHFGCNSNSKLENDSFDNAEEAVEKSLQSDLILIAGDIFDNRFPKPDVWAKVLKILSKPTMQEDSGIKLIEPINKNMNKISERALKGIPVLTLHGTHERLGKDHNAIEALELTGFVFHLHMNGLVFEKNGIKVAIQGMSGVPERYAKQVMDRWNPQPIKDCYNILMLHQSIDPYVYSPLEPPSLNTSNLPQGFDLIVNGHIHSSIVDKVGKTNILLTGSTIVTQLKKEEAINPKGIHNLYLPENKFDFVPLDNTRRFFYEETVEDEKKTFPDQIRRKLNSILQNNYKKIPIVRFKIKGKRFDVVDRELKKINDEYENKIILKFVKEIESEDIANKIELLKKMRSGENIPIEELGLKVMNEILSEMKFSKHFDANYVFGLLSEGQVDKTLDILTGDQNTLTSFTR
;
A
#
# COMPACT_ATOMS: atom_id res chain seq x y z
N MET A 1 -10.54 -27.22 -11.29
CA MET A 1 -10.21 -25.87 -11.78
C MET A 1 -9.13 -25.29 -10.88
N LYS A 2 -8.05 -24.75 -11.45
CA LYS A 2 -6.94 -24.11 -10.72
C LYS A 2 -6.97 -22.60 -10.96
N ILE A 3 -6.98 -21.81 -9.90
CA ILE A 3 -7.01 -20.34 -9.96
C ILE A 3 -5.77 -19.82 -9.23
N SER A 4 -4.91 -19.07 -9.92
CA SER A 4 -3.76 -18.39 -9.30
C SER A 4 -4.15 -16.99 -8.85
N ILE A 5 -3.73 -16.60 -7.64
CA ILE A 5 -4.14 -15.38 -6.96
C ILE A 5 -2.92 -14.69 -6.38
N PHE A 6 -2.69 -13.43 -6.73
CA PHE A 6 -1.63 -12.58 -6.19
C PHE A 6 -2.01 -11.11 -6.32
N SER A 7 -1.18 -10.19 -5.84
CA SER A 7 -1.47 -8.75 -5.89
C SER A 7 -0.20 -7.91 -5.75
N ASP A 8 -0.35 -6.60 -5.88
CA ASP A 8 0.61 -5.58 -5.45
C ASP A 8 1.97 -5.83 -6.14
N LEU A 9 1.90 -5.73 -7.47
CA LEU A 9 3.04 -5.87 -8.37
C LEU A 9 3.91 -4.61 -8.37
N HIS A 10 3.27 -3.45 -8.20
CA HIS A 10 3.93 -2.14 -8.14
C HIS A 10 4.96 -1.94 -9.26
N PHE A 11 4.58 -2.23 -10.50
CA PHE A 11 5.45 -2.01 -11.65
C PHE A 11 5.93 -0.56 -11.70
N GLY A 12 7.25 -0.41 -11.83
CA GLY A 12 7.91 0.90 -11.84
C GLY A 12 8.30 1.44 -10.46
N CYS A 13 8.04 0.70 -9.38
CA CYS A 13 8.49 1.06 -8.04
C CYS A 13 10.01 1.19 -7.96
N ASN A 14 10.49 2.12 -7.11
CA ASN A 14 11.91 2.38 -6.88
C ASN A 14 12.71 2.70 -8.16
N SER A 15 12.09 3.38 -9.12
CA SER A 15 12.73 3.86 -10.34
C SER A 15 14.04 4.61 -10.04
N ASN A 16 15.08 4.42 -10.88
CA ASN A 16 16.41 5.02 -10.72
C ASN A 16 17.15 4.56 -9.45
N SER A 17 16.98 3.31 -9.04
CA SER A 17 17.66 2.74 -7.88
C SER A 17 18.13 1.32 -8.15
N LYS A 18 18.95 0.76 -7.25
CA LYS A 18 19.38 -0.65 -7.28
C LYS A 18 18.20 -1.66 -7.20
N LEU A 19 16.98 -1.18 -6.93
CA LEU A 19 15.74 -1.95 -6.79
C LEU A 19 14.80 -1.83 -8.01
N GLU A 20 15.14 -1.02 -9.02
CA GLU A 20 14.21 -0.63 -10.09
C GLU A 20 13.62 -1.81 -10.90
N ASN A 21 14.36 -2.92 -11.00
CA ASN A 21 13.93 -4.10 -11.75
C ASN A 21 13.20 -5.14 -10.88
N ASP A 22 13.17 -4.98 -9.55
CA ASP A 22 12.60 -6.00 -8.66
C ASP A 22 11.09 -6.22 -8.89
N SER A 23 10.34 -5.15 -9.15
CA SER A 23 8.91 -5.24 -9.50
C SER A 23 8.68 -6.06 -10.77
N PHE A 24 9.51 -5.85 -11.79
CA PHE A 24 9.40 -6.55 -13.06
C PHE A 24 9.79 -8.03 -12.93
N ASP A 25 10.95 -8.32 -12.32
CA ASP A 25 11.44 -9.69 -12.18
C ASP A 25 10.46 -10.55 -11.36
N ASN A 26 9.96 -10.01 -10.24
CA ASN A 26 9.08 -10.76 -9.34
C ASN A 26 7.69 -10.95 -9.95
N ALA A 27 7.14 -9.94 -10.62
CA ALA A 27 5.85 -10.05 -11.29
C ALA A 27 5.93 -10.99 -12.50
N GLU A 28 7.03 -10.95 -13.26
CA GLU A 28 7.28 -11.88 -14.36
C GLU A 28 7.30 -13.33 -13.86
N GLU A 29 8.02 -13.58 -12.75
CA GLU A 29 8.05 -14.90 -12.10
C GLU A 29 6.66 -15.33 -11.59
N ALA A 30 5.91 -14.42 -10.96
CA ALA A 30 4.56 -14.70 -10.46
C ALA A 30 3.61 -15.11 -11.60
N VAL A 31 3.68 -14.40 -12.72
CA VAL A 31 2.91 -14.71 -13.94
C VAL A 31 3.34 -16.05 -14.52
N GLU A 32 4.65 -16.31 -14.63
CA GLU A 32 5.19 -17.58 -15.14
C GLU A 32 4.74 -18.79 -14.31
N LYS A 33 4.81 -18.69 -12.98
CA LYS A 33 4.31 -19.72 -12.06
C LYS A 33 2.80 -19.93 -12.15
N SER A 34 2.07 -18.98 -12.74
CA SER A 34 0.61 -19.02 -12.93
C SER A 34 0.18 -19.50 -14.32
N LEU A 35 1.10 -19.77 -15.25
CA LEU A 35 0.77 -20.18 -16.64
C LEU A 35 0.18 -21.59 -16.77
N GLN A 36 0.09 -22.34 -15.67
CA GLN A 36 -0.57 -23.66 -15.61
C GLN A 36 -1.95 -23.60 -14.95
N SER A 37 -2.52 -22.40 -14.82
CA SER A 37 -3.80 -22.17 -14.16
C SER A 37 -4.89 -21.90 -15.19
N ASP A 38 -6.15 -22.07 -14.76
CA ASP A 38 -7.32 -21.82 -15.59
C ASP A 38 -7.72 -20.34 -15.55
N LEU A 39 -7.43 -19.67 -14.44
CA LEU A 39 -7.65 -18.23 -14.24
C LEU A 39 -6.50 -17.64 -13.44
N ILE A 40 -6.23 -16.36 -13.67
CA ILE A 40 -5.32 -15.56 -12.86
C ILE A 40 -6.10 -14.37 -12.28
N LEU A 41 -5.99 -14.17 -10.96
CA LEU A 41 -6.59 -13.05 -10.25
C LEU A 41 -5.47 -12.15 -9.68
N ILE A 42 -5.46 -10.88 -10.07
CA ILE A 42 -4.51 -9.87 -9.58
C ILE A 42 -5.26 -8.82 -8.76
N ALA A 43 -5.15 -8.85 -7.44
CA ALA A 43 -6.03 -8.08 -6.53
C ALA A 43 -5.67 -6.59 -6.33
N GLY A 44 -5.08 -5.94 -7.34
CA GLY A 44 -4.81 -4.49 -7.35
C GLY A 44 -3.33 -4.12 -7.28
N ASP A 45 -3.07 -2.81 -7.28
CA ASP A 45 -1.75 -2.16 -7.32
C ASP A 45 -0.78 -2.85 -8.30
N ILE A 46 -1.21 -2.98 -9.56
CA ILE A 46 -0.38 -3.44 -10.67
C ILE A 46 0.74 -2.43 -10.93
N PHE A 47 0.41 -1.14 -10.96
CA PHE A 47 1.39 -0.06 -11.18
C PHE A 47 1.66 0.70 -9.88
N ASP A 48 2.93 1.08 -9.66
CA ASP A 48 3.31 1.89 -8.51
C ASP A 48 2.96 3.39 -8.68
N ASN A 49 2.81 3.84 -9.93
CA ASN A 49 2.50 5.22 -10.24
C ASN A 49 1.18 5.31 -11.01
N ARG A 50 0.36 6.28 -10.63
CA ARG A 50 -0.88 6.66 -11.31
C ARG A 50 -0.71 6.88 -12.81
N PHE A 51 0.43 7.45 -13.23
CA PHE A 51 0.78 7.68 -14.62
C PHE A 51 2.08 6.96 -14.95
N PRO A 52 2.04 5.65 -15.27
CA PRO A 52 3.24 4.88 -15.56
C PRO A 52 3.96 5.41 -16.80
N LYS A 53 5.29 5.43 -16.76
CA LYS A 53 6.12 5.85 -17.91
C LYS A 53 6.00 4.86 -19.08
N PRO A 54 6.24 5.29 -20.34
CA PRO A 54 6.21 4.40 -21.50
C PRO A 54 7.06 3.14 -21.37
N ASP A 55 8.26 3.24 -20.79
CA ASP A 55 9.13 2.07 -20.57
C ASP A 55 8.55 1.07 -19.57
N VAL A 56 7.83 1.55 -18.55
CA VAL A 56 7.09 0.70 -17.60
C VAL A 56 5.99 -0.04 -18.35
N TRP A 57 5.20 0.68 -19.15
CA TRP A 57 4.17 0.09 -20.01
C TRP A 57 4.71 -1.01 -20.92
N ALA A 58 5.82 -0.77 -21.61
CA ALA A 58 6.42 -1.77 -22.50
C ALA A 58 6.74 -3.08 -21.76
N LYS A 59 7.33 -2.99 -20.56
CA LYS A 59 7.62 -4.16 -19.71
C LYS A 59 6.35 -4.84 -19.21
N VAL A 60 5.36 -4.08 -18.76
CA VAL A 60 4.08 -4.63 -18.26
C VAL A 60 3.32 -5.35 -19.36
N LEU A 61 3.20 -4.75 -20.55
CA LEU A 61 2.54 -5.37 -21.69
C LEU A 61 3.25 -6.66 -22.11
N LYS A 62 4.59 -6.69 -22.08
CA LYS A 62 5.36 -7.91 -22.34
C LYS A 62 5.00 -9.02 -21.33
N ILE A 63 5.03 -8.71 -20.04
CA ILE A 63 4.76 -9.68 -18.97
C ILE A 63 3.30 -10.17 -19.01
N LEU A 64 2.33 -9.26 -19.04
CA LEU A 64 0.90 -9.58 -19.00
C LEU A 64 0.35 -10.11 -20.32
N SER A 65 1.12 -10.07 -21.41
CA SER A 65 0.76 -10.77 -22.64
C SER A 65 0.96 -12.29 -22.55
N LYS A 66 1.85 -12.79 -21.67
CA LYS A 66 2.19 -14.22 -21.57
C LYS A 66 0.99 -15.15 -21.35
N PRO A 67 0.02 -14.84 -20.45
CA PRO A 67 -1.20 -15.64 -20.29
C PRO A 67 -2.00 -15.77 -21.59
N THR A 68 -2.07 -14.70 -22.39
CA THR A 68 -2.81 -14.70 -23.68
C THR A 68 -2.12 -15.49 -24.79
N MET A 69 -0.85 -15.83 -24.60
CA MET A 69 -0.06 -16.63 -25.54
C MET A 69 -0.08 -18.13 -25.22
N GLN A 70 -0.68 -18.52 -24.09
CA GLN A 70 -0.82 -19.93 -23.74
C GLN A 70 -1.91 -20.60 -24.59
N GLU A 71 -1.87 -21.93 -24.61
CA GLU A 71 -3.02 -22.71 -25.09
C GLU A 71 -4.26 -22.37 -24.25
N ASP A 72 -5.43 -22.49 -24.89
CA ASP A 72 -6.70 -22.23 -24.23
C ASP A 72 -6.85 -23.16 -23.02
N SER A 73 -7.04 -22.57 -21.85
CA SER A 73 -7.28 -23.31 -20.61
C SER A 73 -8.58 -24.12 -20.64
N GLY A 74 -9.45 -23.90 -21.63
CA GLY A 74 -10.75 -24.54 -21.77
C GLY A 74 -11.81 -23.94 -20.83
N ILE A 75 -11.48 -22.85 -20.13
CA ILE A 75 -12.44 -22.11 -19.32
C ILE A 75 -13.31 -21.22 -20.20
N LYS A 76 -14.59 -21.15 -19.89
CA LYS A 76 -15.56 -20.36 -20.65
C LYS A 76 -16.14 -19.26 -19.79
N LEU A 77 -16.21 -18.05 -20.33
CA LEU A 77 -17.03 -16.99 -19.76
C LEU A 77 -18.50 -17.32 -20.01
N ILE A 78 -19.31 -17.37 -18.95
CA ILE A 78 -20.73 -17.70 -19.01
C ILE A 78 -21.59 -16.45 -18.97
N GLU A 79 -21.35 -15.58 -18.01
CA GLU A 79 -22.17 -14.37 -17.81
C GLU A 79 -21.36 -13.23 -17.17
N PRO A 80 -21.62 -11.98 -17.59
CA PRO A 80 -21.14 -10.80 -16.88
C PRO A 80 -22.09 -10.41 -15.74
N ILE A 81 -21.53 -9.87 -14.66
CA ILE A 81 -22.27 -9.28 -13.54
C ILE A 81 -22.05 -7.77 -13.60
N ASN A 82 -23.03 -7.00 -14.07
CA ASN A 82 -22.96 -5.53 -14.19
C ASN A 82 -21.74 -5.01 -15.00
N LYS A 83 -21.17 -5.82 -15.90
CA LYS A 83 -20.02 -5.47 -16.74
C LYS A 83 -20.44 -5.40 -18.21
N ASN A 84 -20.06 -4.31 -18.89
CA ASN A 84 -20.36 -4.13 -20.30
C ASN A 84 -19.30 -4.82 -21.17
N MET A 85 -19.66 -5.98 -21.73
CA MET A 85 -18.75 -6.81 -22.53
C MET A 85 -18.45 -6.24 -23.91
N ASN A 86 -19.28 -5.34 -24.46
CA ASN A 86 -19.11 -4.79 -25.82
C ASN A 86 -17.85 -3.91 -25.95
N LYS A 87 -17.25 -3.51 -24.82
CA LYS A 87 -16.05 -2.66 -24.77
C LYS A 87 -14.76 -3.44 -24.55
N ILE A 88 -14.85 -4.76 -24.42
CA ILE A 88 -13.72 -5.61 -24.01
C ILE A 88 -13.31 -6.48 -25.19
N SER A 89 -12.00 -6.51 -25.44
CA SER A 89 -11.44 -7.33 -26.51
C SER A 89 -11.62 -8.82 -26.19
N GLU A 90 -12.14 -9.59 -27.16
CA GLU A 90 -12.23 -11.06 -27.07
C GLU A 90 -10.85 -11.71 -26.84
N ARG A 91 -9.76 -11.00 -27.11
CA ARG A 91 -8.39 -11.43 -26.79
C ARG A 91 -8.21 -11.76 -25.30
N ALA A 92 -8.95 -11.08 -24.40
CA ALA A 92 -8.87 -11.34 -22.97
C ALA A 92 -9.39 -12.74 -22.57
N LEU A 93 -10.11 -13.41 -23.47
CA LEU A 93 -10.58 -14.79 -23.30
C LEU A 93 -9.63 -15.83 -23.91
N LYS A 94 -8.59 -15.42 -24.66
CA LYS A 94 -7.63 -16.35 -25.26
C LYS A 94 -6.57 -16.78 -24.25
N GLY A 95 -6.21 -18.06 -24.26
CA GLY A 95 -5.23 -18.64 -23.35
C GLY A 95 -5.77 -18.72 -21.92
N ILE A 96 -5.20 -17.94 -21.02
CA ILE A 96 -5.59 -17.88 -19.61
C ILE A 96 -6.14 -16.48 -19.28
N PRO A 97 -7.45 -16.34 -18.99
CA PRO A 97 -8.02 -15.06 -18.60
C PRO A 97 -7.42 -14.53 -17.29
N VAL A 98 -7.11 -13.23 -17.31
CA VAL A 98 -6.59 -12.49 -16.15
C VAL A 98 -7.64 -11.49 -15.68
N LEU A 99 -8.07 -11.58 -14.43
CA LEU A 99 -8.98 -10.61 -13.82
C LEU A 99 -8.21 -9.76 -12.81
N THR A 100 -8.48 -8.46 -12.78
CA THR A 100 -7.75 -7.55 -11.90
C THR A 100 -8.58 -6.39 -11.37
N LEU A 101 -8.10 -5.78 -10.30
CA LEU A 101 -8.59 -4.51 -9.77
C LEU A 101 -7.58 -3.39 -10.09
N HIS A 102 -8.00 -2.13 -10.03
CA HIS A 102 -7.04 -1.08 -9.69
C HIS A 102 -6.90 -1.02 -8.17
N GLY A 103 -5.71 -0.69 -7.68
CA GLY A 103 -5.51 -0.46 -6.26
C GLY A 103 -5.58 1.02 -5.91
N THR A 104 -4.85 1.42 -4.89
CA THR A 104 -4.82 2.81 -4.44
C THR A 104 -3.89 3.70 -5.27
N HIS A 105 -2.88 3.09 -5.90
CA HIS A 105 -1.87 3.81 -6.69
C HIS A 105 -2.41 4.25 -8.06
N GLU A 106 -3.24 3.43 -8.72
CA GLU A 106 -3.79 3.77 -10.03
C GLU A 106 -5.11 4.54 -9.98
N ARG A 107 -5.69 4.73 -8.78
CA ARG A 107 -7.00 5.38 -8.63
C ARG A 107 -7.02 6.80 -9.21
N LEU A 108 -7.99 7.05 -10.09
CA LEU A 108 -8.35 8.36 -10.62
C LEU A 108 -9.82 8.66 -10.33
N GLY A 109 -10.15 9.94 -10.13
CA GLY A 109 -11.51 10.36 -9.78
C GLY A 109 -12.45 10.53 -10.98
N LYS A 110 -11.99 11.19 -12.03
CA LYS A 110 -12.80 11.52 -13.22
C LYS A 110 -12.23 10.99 -14.54
N ASP A 111 -10.96 10.64 -14.57
CA ASP A 111 -10.23 10.20 -15.76
C ASP A 111 -10.02 8.70 -15.78
N HIS A 112 -9.73 8.17 -16.97
CA HIS A 112 -9.41 6.75 -17.16
C HIS A 112 -8.11 6.37 -16.46
N ASN A 113 -8.18 5.37 -15.58
CA ASN A 113 -6.99 4.86 -14.88
C ASN A 113 -6.17 3.92 -15.77
N ALA A 114 -4.93 3.65 -15.33
CA ALA A 114 -4.01 2.78 -16.07
C ALA A 114 -4.57 1.36 -16.28
N ILE A 115 -5.41 0.85 -15.37
CA ILE A 115 -5.99 -0.50 -15.49
C ILE A 115 -7.11 -0.55 -16.53
N GLU A 116 -7.90 0.51 -16.64
CA GLU A 116 -8.89 0.65 -17.72
C GLU A 116 -8.21 0.72 -19.10
N ALA A 117 -7.09 1.45 -19.21
CA ALA A 117 -6.29 1.45 -20.44
C ALA A 117 -5.69 0.06 -20.74
N LEU A 118 -5.28 -0.67 -19.70
CA LEU A 118 -4.76 -2.04 -19.83
C LEU A 118 -5.86 -3.02 -20.28
N GLU A 119 -7.10 -2.89 -19.80
CA GLU A 119 -8.24 -3.71 -20.26
C GLU A 119 -8.47 -3.57 -21.78
N LEU A 120 -8.32 -2.35 -22.34
CA LEU A 120 -8.46 -2.11 -23.78
C LEU A 120 -7.45 -2.89 -24.63
N THR A 121 -6.32 -3.32 -24.06
CA THR A 121 -5.34 -4.16 -24.76
C THR A 121 -5.82 -5.60 -24.97
N GLY A 122 -6.82 -6.02 -24.18
CA GLY A 122 -7.30 -7.40 -24.14
C GLY A 122 -6.38 -8.36 -23.39
N PHE A 123 -5.54 -7.87 -22.47
CA PHE A 123 -4.73 -8.72 -21.60
C PHE A 123 -5.38 -9.03 -20.26
N VAL A 124 -6.29 -8.18 -19.81
CA VAL A 124 -6.95 -8.31 -18.51
C VAL A 124 -8.43 -7.92 -18.59
N PHE A 125 -9.22 -8.44 -17.66
CA PHE A 125 -10.53 -7.95 -17.29
C PHE A 125 -10.40 -7.09 -16.03
N HIS A 126 -10.75 -5.81 -16.13
CA HIS A 126 -10.80 -4.91 -14.97
C HIS A 126 -12.14 -5.05 -14.26
N LEU A 127 -12.11 -5.34 -12.95
CA LEU A 127 -13.29 -5.39 -12.11
C LEU A 127 -13.35 -4.18 -11.18
N HIS A 128 -14.49 -3.48 -11.20
CA HIS A 128 -14.82 -2.44 -10.23
C HIS A 128 -16.34 -2.33 -10.09
N MET A 129 -16.85 -2.75 -8.93
CA MET A 129 -18.28 -2.85 -8.64
C MET A 129 -19.06 -3.69 -9.68
N ASN A 130 -18.42 -4.74 -10.18
CA ASN A 130 -18.95 -5.66 -11.19
C ASN A 130 -18.26 -7.03 -11.04
N GLY A 131 -18.55 -7.95 -11.95
CA GLY A 131 -17.97 -9.29 -11.92
C GLY A 131 -18.17 -10.08 -13.20
N LEU A 132 -17.67 -11.32 -13.20
CA LEU A 132 -17.73 -12.28 -14.29
C LEU A 132 -17.92 -13.69 -13.71
N VAL A 133 -18.66 -14.54 -14.43
CA VAL A 133 -18.83 -15.95 -14.09
C VAL A 133 -18.16 -16.81 -15.15
N PHE A 134 -17.30 -17.71 -14.69
CA PHE A 134 -16.58 -18.64 -15.54
C PHE A 134 -16.96 -20.08 -15.22
N GLU A 135 -16.87 -20.95 -16.22
CA GLU A 135 -17.12 -22.38 -16.07
C GLU A 135 -16.01 -23.22 -16.72
N LYS A 136 -15.60 -24.28 -16.03
CA LYS A 136 -14.79 -25.37 -16.59
C LYS A 136 -15.23 -26.70 -16.01
N ASN A 137 -15.52 -27.67 -16.89
CA ASN A 137 -15.88 -29.04 -16.50
C ASN A 137 -17.04 -29.10 -15.49
N GLY A 138 -18.09 -28.28 -15.68
CA GLY A 138 -19.25 -28.19 -14.79
C GLY A 138 -19.02 -27.44 -13.48
N ILE A 139 -17.80 -26.94 -13.21
CA ILE A 139 -17.49 -26.11 -12.04
C ILE A 139 -17.65 -24.65 -12.45
N LYS A 140 -18.54 -23.93 -11.76
CA LYS A 140 -18.76 -22.50 -11.95
C LYS A 140 -18.11 -21.69 -10.85
N VAL A 141 -17.45 -20.60 -11.22
CA VAL A 141 -16.87 -19.62 -10.30
C VAL A 141 -17.37 -18.23 -10.67
N ALA A 142 -17.92 -17.51 -9.69
CA ALA A 142 -18.35 -16.13 -9.82
C ALA A 142 -17.33 -15.23 -9.12
N ILE A 143 -16.69 -14.34 -9.88
CA ILE A 143 -15.71 -13.39 -9.35
C ILE A 143 -16.30 -11.99 -9.45
N GLN A 144 -16.49 -11.33 -8.31
CA GLN A 144 -16.91 -9.93 -8.22
C GLN A 144 -15.78 -9.12 -7.57
N GLY A 145 -15.64 -7.84 -7.94
CA GLY A 145 -14.50 -7.04 -7.49
C GLY A 145 -14.85 -5.59 -7.13
N MET A 146 -14.31 -5.10 -6.02
CA MET A 146 -14.28 -3.67 -5.68
C MET A 146 -12.83 -3.18 -5.61
N SER A 147 -12.43 -2.40 -6.61
CA SER A 147 -11.13 -1.72 -6.64
C SER A 147 -10.91 -0.72 -5.48
N GLY A 148 -9.70 -0.20 -5.37
CA GLY A 148 -9.31 0.79 -4.37
C GLY A 148 -10.15 2.07 -4.44
N VAL A 149 -10.86 2.37 -3.35
CA VAL A 149 -11.60 3.62 -3.07
C VAL A 149 -11.05 4.26 -1.79
N PRO A 150 -11.32 5.54 -1.49
CA PRO A 150 -10.83 6.16 -0.26
C PRO A 150 -11.34 5.43 0.99
N GLU A 151 -10.44 5.13 1.93
CA GLU A 151 -10.67 4.27 3.10
C GLU A 151 -11.91 4.69 3.92
N ARG A 152 -12.08 5.99 4.16
CA ARG A 152 -13.24 6.54 4.89
C ARG A 152 -14.60 6.30 4.22
N TYR A 153 -14.63 6.02 2.92
CA TYR A 153 -15.85 5.79 2.15
C TYR A 153 -16.02 4.32 1.74
N ALA A 154 -15.05 3.45 2.02
CA ALA A 154 -15.06 2.07 1.54
C ALA A 154 -16.32 1.31 1.98
N LYS A 155 -16.74 1.46 3.25
CA LYS A 155 -18.01 0.89 3.73
C LYS A 155 -19.23 1.43 2.97
N GLN A 156 -19.33 2.75 2.79
CA GLN A 156 -20.47 3.35 2.08
C GLN A 156 -20.55 2.90 0.63
N VAL A 157 -19.40 2.76 -0.04
CA VAL A 157 -19.32 2.23 -1.41
C VAL A 157 -19.75 0.76 -1.43
N MET A 158 -19.25 -0.05 -0.51
CA MET A 158 -19.63 -1.46 -0.37
C MET A 158 -21.14 -1.62 -0.13
N ASP A 159 -21.70 -0.87 0.81
CA ASP A 159 -23.14 -0.89 1.13
C ASP A 159 -23.99 -0.48 -0.07
N ARG A 160 -23.55 0.53 -0.84
CA ARG A 160 -24.28 1.00 -2.03
C ARG A 160 -24.21 -0.01 -3.17
N TRP A 161 -23.05 -0.63 -3.40
CA TRP A 161 -22.87 -1.64 -4.43
C TRP A 161 -23.59 -2.94 -4.07
N ASN A 162 -23.55 -3.34 -2.80
CA ASN A 162 -24.23 -4.50 -2.22
C ASN A 162 -24.03 -5.81 -3.02
N PRO A 163 -22.78 -6.26 -3.22
CA PRO A 163 -22.51 -7.46 -4.01
C PRO A 163 -23.14 -8.70 -3.38
N GLN A 164 -23.76 -9.55 -4.20
CA GLN A 164 -24.43 -10.78 -3.74
C GLN A 164 -23.79 -12.01 -4.36
N PRO A 165 -23.64 -13.11 -3.60
CA PRO A 165 -23.23 -14.40 -4.15
C PRO A 165 -24.18 -14.88 -5.25
N ILE A 166 -23.62 -15.46 -6.31
CA ILE A 166 -24.35 -16.10 -7.39
C ILE A 166 -24.62 -17.56 -7.02
N LYS A 167 -25.87 -18.00 -7.23
CA LYS A 167 -26.31 -19.35 -6.92
C LYS A 167 -25.53 -20.38 -7.77
N ASP A 168 -25.27 -21.56 -7.19
CA ASP A 168 -24.64 -22.70 -7.86
C ASP A 168 -23.22 -22.39 -8.40
N CYS A 169 -22.55 -21.39 -7.82
CA CYS A 169 -21.18 -21.00 -8.11
C CYS A 169 -20.32 -21.04 -6.85
N TYR A 170 -19.01 -21.22 -7.03
CA TYR A 170 -18.03 -20.82 -6.01
C TYR A 170 -17.84 -19.30 -6.08
N ASN A 171 -18.10 -18.58 -5.00
CA ASN A 171 -18.21 -17.13 -4.98
C ASN A 171 -16.94 -16.47 -4.41
N ILE A 172 -16.26 -15.69 -5.26
CA ILE A 172 -15.06 -14.92 -4.91
C ILE A 172 -15.38 -13.43 -4.94
N LEU A 173 -15.11 -12.73 -3.84
CA LEU A 173 -15.11 -11.28 -3.76
C LEU A 173 -13.67 -10.76 -3.68
N MET A 174 -13.22 -10.02 -4.68
CA MET A 174 -11.91 -9.36 -4.69
C MET A 174 -12.02 -7.92 -4.18
N LEU A 175 -11.13 -7.54 -3.28
CA LEU A 175 -11.05 -6.21 -2.67
C LEU A 175 -9.61 -5.68 -2.74
N HIS A 176 -9.49 -4.36 -2.67
CA HIS A 176 -8.22 -3.69 -2.43
C HIS A 176 -8.44 -2.55 -1.44
N GLN A 177 -8.51 -2.89 -0.14
CA GLN A 177 -8.87 -1.97 0.95
C GLN A 177 -8.20 -2.35 2.26
N SER A 178 -8.05 -1.41 3.18
CA SER A 178 -7.77 -1.76 4.58
C SER A 178 -8.98 -2.45 5.21
N ILE A 179 -8.72 -3.50 6.01
CA ILE A 179 -9.75 -4.25 6.73
C ILE A 179 -9.26 -4.46 8.16
N ASP A 180 -10.05 -4.03 9.15
CA ASP A 180 -9.82 -4.34 10.56
C ASP A 180 -10.17 -5.83 10.86
N PRO A 181 -9.33 -6.56 11.64
CA PRO A 181 -8.20 -6.11 12.44
C PRO A 181 -6.83 -6.19 11.75
N TYR A 182 -6.77 -6.57 10.46
CA TYR A 182 -5.51 -6.85 9.77
C TYR A 182 -4.67 -5.60 9.52
N VAL A 183 -5.32 -4.45 9.35
CA VAL A 183 -4.68 -3.14 9.33
C VAL A 183 -5.34 -2.29 10.39
N TYR A 184 -4.54 -1.77 11.32
CA TYR A 184 -5.00 -0.77 12.27
C TYR A 184 -4.22 0.52 12.06
N SER A 185 -4.94 1.61 11.78
CA SER A 185 -4.39 2.96 11.79
C SER A 185 -5.18 3.78 12.79
N PRO A 186 -4.55 4.24 13.89
CA PRO A 186 -5.23 5.06 14.88
C PRO A 186 -5.59 6.47 14.35
N LEU A 187 -5.03 6.89 13.20
CA LEU A 187 -5.27 8.20 12.58
C LEU A 187 -6.31 8.16 11.45
N GLU A 188 -6.50 6.99 10.85
CA GLU A 188 -7.48 6.72 9.80
C GLU A 188 -7.92 5.26 9.93
N PRO A 189 -8.81 4.94 10.89
CA PRO A 189 -9.24 3.56 11.09
C PRO A 189 -9.97 3.06 9.84
N PRO A 190 -9.78 1.78 9.45
CA PRO A 190 -10.50 1.21 8.33
C PRO A 190 -12.01 1.29 8.54
N SER A 191 -12.76 1.69 7.50
CA SER A 191 -14.23 1.66 7.57
C SER A 191 -14.80 0.24 7.34
N LEU A 192 -14.01 -0.65 6.72
CA LEU A 192 -14.31 -2.07 6.57
C LEU A 192 -13.68 -2.89 7.68
N ASN A 193 -14.41 -3.89 8.15
CA ASN A 193 -13.96 -4.85 9.16
C ASN A 193 -14.60 -6.21 8.90
N THR A 194 -14.05 -7.26 9.52
CA THR A 194 -14.53 -8.64 9.32
C THR A 194 -16.02 -8.84 9.61
N SER A 195 -16.66 -8.00 10.43
CA SER A 195 -18.09 -8.09 10.75
C SER A 195 -19.02 -7.41 9.73
N ASN A 196 -18.51 -6.46 8.93
CA ASN A 196 -19.30 -5.68 7.98
C ASN A 196 -19.02 -6.01 6.51
N LEU A 197 -18.14 -6.98 6.24
CA LEU A 197 -17.94 -7.52 4.91
C LEU A 197 -19.19 -8.27 4.40
N PRO A 198 -19.42 -8.30 3.06
CA PRO A 198 -20.52 -9.05 2.47
C PRO A 198 -20.50 -10.53 2.86
N GLN A 199 -21.64 -11.04 3.28
CA GLN A 199 -21.80 -12.42 3.72
C GLN A 199 -22.14 -13.36 2.55
N GLY A 200 -21.91 -14.65 2.74
CA GLY A 200 -22.29 -15.70 1.78
C GLY A 200 -21.29 -15.96 0.65
N PHE A 201 -20.23 -15.16 0.55
CA PHE A 201 -19.10 -15.48 -0.33
C PHE A 201 -18.28 -16.64 0.26
N ASP A 202 -17.76 -17.50 -0.60
CA ASP A 202 -16.89 -18.61 -0.21
C ASP A 202 -15.47 -18.11 0.10
N LEU A 203 -15.01 -17.14 -0.68
CA LEU A 203 -13.69 -16.52 -0.56
C LEU A 203 -13.75 -15.01 -0.72
N ILE A 204 -13.12 -14.28 0.19
CA ILE A 204 -12.78 -12.87 0.04
C ILE A 204 -11.27 -12.75 -0.16
N VAL A 205 -10.84 -12.17 -1.28
CA VAL A 205 -9.43 -11.89 -1.59
C VAL A 205 -9.17 -10.42 -1.40
N ASN A 206 -8.10 -10.05 -0.69
CA ASN A 206 -7.68 -8.66 -0.53
C ASN A 206 -6.22 -8.45 -0.92
N GLY A 207 -5.98 -7.53 -1.84
CA GLY A 207 -4.65 -7.17 -2.32
C GLY A 207 -3.88 -6.19 -1.44
N HIS A 208 -4.57 -5.25 -0.79
CA HIS A 208 -3.97 -4.05 -0.19
C HIS A 208 -3.01 -4.29 0.99
N ILE A 209 -3.05 -5.49 1.58
CA ILE A 209 -2.27 -5.82 2.78
C ILE A 209 -1.06 -6.65 2.35
N HIS A 210 0.14 -6.08 2.50
CA HIS A 210 1.40 -6.63 1.97
C HIS A 210 1.92 -7.90 2.70
N SER A 211 1.18 -8.38 3.70
CA SER A 211 1.45 -9.62 4.43
C SER A 211 0.47 -10.70 3.99
N SER A 212 0.99 -11.86 3.61
CA SER A 212 0.17 -12.98 3.15
C SER A 212 -0.44 -13.71 4.35
N ILE A 213 -1.77 -13.82 4.38
CA ILE A 213 -2.52 -14.50 5.44
C ILE A 213 -3.69 -15.24 4.81
N VAL A 214 -3.91 -16.48 5.23
CA VAL A 214 -5.16 -17.22 4.99
C VAL A 214 -5.87 -17.35 6.33
N ASP A 215 -7.04 -16.76 6.43
CA ASP A 215 -7.85 -16.73 7.64
C ASP A 215 -9.29 -17.16 7.33
N LYS A 216 -10.10 -17.36 8.37
CA LYS A 216 -11.49 -17.76 8.24
C LYS A 216 -12.39 -16.95 9.16
N VAL A 217 -13.34 -16.25 8.55
CA VAL A 217 -14.36 -15.47 9.27
C VAL A 217 -15.72 -16.14 9.07
N GLY A 218 -16.20 -16.80 10.13
CA GLY A 218 -17.40 -17.62 10.06
C GLY A 218 -17.24 -18.78 9.07
N LYS A 219 -17.99 -18.74 7.97
CA LYS A 219 -17.90 -19.74 6.88
C LYS A 219 -17.03 -19.29 5.70
N THR A 220 -16.66 -18.02 5.65
CA THR A 220 -15.96 -17.41 4.52
C THR A 220 -14.45 -17.46 4.76
N ASN A 221 -13.70 -17.92 3.76
CA ASN A 221 -12.24 -17.82 3.77
C ASN A 221 -11.83 -16.39 3.40
N ILE A 222 -10.85 -15.84 4.11
CA ILE A 222 -10.23 -14.55 3.76
C ILE A 222 -8.79 -14.81 3.36
N LEU A 223 -8.42 -14.39 2.16
CA LEU A 223 -7.07 -14.43 1.64
C LEU A 223 -6.54 -13.00 1.52
N LEU A 224 -5.58 -12.66 2.38
CA LEU A 224 -4.70 -11.53 2.15
C LEU A 224 -3.54 -12.04 1.30
N THR A 225 -3.40 -11.52 0.08
CA THR A 225 -2.42 -12.10 -0.86
C THR A 225 -0.98 -11.79 -0.48
N GLY A 226 -0.77 -10.71 0.28
CA GLY A 226 0.52 -10.06 0.34
C GLY A 226 0.86 -9.37 -0.98
N SER A 227 2.06 -8.81 -1.02
CA SER A 227 2.65 -8.22 -2.23
C SER A 227 3.65 -9.17 -2.89
N THR A 228 4.05 -8.86 -4.12
CA THR A 228 5.15 -9.58 -4.81
C THR A 228 6.53 -8.95 -4.56
N ILE A 229 6.56 -7.73 -4.03
CA ILE A 229 7.78 -6.99 -3.70
C ILE A 229 7.71 -6.38 -2.30
N VAL A 230 8.87 -6.01 -1.76
CA VAL A 230 8.94 -5.24 -0.51
C VAL A 230 8.83 -3.75 -0.83
N THR A 231 7.84 -3.05 -0.24
CA THR A 231 7.65 -1.60 -0.49
C THR A 231 7.74 -0.75 0.78
N GLN A 232 7.13 -1.18 1.90
CA GLN A 232 6.98 -0.35 3.10
C GLN A 232 8.14 -0.54 4.09
N LEU A 233 8.98 -1.56 3.85
CA LEU A 233 10.09 -1.97 4.72
C LEU A 233 9.62 -2.17 6.17
N LYS A 234 8.41 -2.68 6.38
CA LYS A 234 7.88 -2.97 7.72
C LYS A 234 8.31 -4.36 8.19
N LYS A 235 8.30 -4.59 9.50
CA LYS A 235 8.77 -5.85 10.09
C LYS A 235 8.04 -7.06 9.52
N GLU A 236 6.74 -6.93 9.26
CA GLU A 236 5.90 -7.99 8.73
C GLU A 236 6.34 -8.42 7.32
N GLU A 237 6.82 -7.48 6.49
CA GLU A 237 7.34 -7.79 5.15
C GLU A 237 8.71 -8.48 5.16
N ALA A 238 9.46 -8.40 6.26
CA ALA A 238 10.72 -9.14 6.42
C ALA A 238 10.49 -10.61 6.80
N ILE A 239 9.36 -10.89 7.46
CA ILE A 239 9.01 -12.23 7.96
C ILE A 239 8.21 -13.00 6.91
N ASN A 240 7.25 -12.34 6.26
CA ASN A 240 6.34 -13.00 5.33
C ASN A 240 7.00 -13.19 3.95
N PRO A 241 7.09 -14.44 3.45
CA PRO A 241 7.56 -14.68 2.10
C PRO A 241 6.60 -14.06 1.08
N LYS A 242 7.14 -13.58 -0.05
CA LYS A 242 6.35 -13.10 -1.18
C LYS A 242 6.08 -14.27 -2.15
N GLY A 243 4.89 -14.34 -2.73
CA GLY A 243 4.44 -15.55 -3.42
C GLY A 243 3.12 -15.37 -4.14
N ILE A 244 2.65 -16.47 -4.73
CA ILE A 244 1.31 -16.61 -5.29
C ILE A 244 0.52 -17.68 -4.52
N HIS A 245 -0.79 -17.55 -4.49
CA HIS A 245 -1.70 -18.56 -3.95
C HIS A 245 -2.41 -19.29 -5.08
N ASN A 246 -2.44 -20.61 -5.04
CA ASN A 246 -3.25 -21.42 -5.94
C ASN A 246 -4.47 -21.96 -5.19
N LEU A 247 -5.65 -21.67 -5.71
CA LEU A 247 -6.91 -22.26 -5.28
C LEU A 247 -7.28 -23.40 -6.22
N TYR A 248 -7.56 -24.58 -5.65
CA TYR A 248 -8.04 -25.75 -6.37
C TYR A 248 -9.51 -26.01 -6.04
N LEU A 249 -10.34 -26.04 -7.09
CA LEU A 249 -11.77 -26.34 -7.03
C LEU A 249 -12.08 -27.66 -7.75
N PRO A 250 -13.00 -28.49 -7.22
CA PRO A 250 -13.94 -28.19 -6.13
C PRO A 250 -13.40 -28.45 -4.71
N GLU A 251 -12.13 -28.84 -4.56
CA GLU A 251 -11.55 -29.27 -3.27
C GLU A 251 -11.46 -28.13 -2.24
N ASN A 252 -11.58 -26.87 -2.66
CA ASN A 252 -11.37 -25.68 -1.85
C ASN A 252 -10.05 -25.72 -1.07
N LYS A 253 -8.97 -26.07 -1.79
CA LYS A 253 -7.62 -26.20 -1.24
C LYS A 253 -6.76 -25.03 -1.69
N PHE A 254 -6.04 -24.44 -0.74
CA PHE A 254 -5.00 -23.44 -1.00
C PHE A 254 -3.61 -24.08 -1.01
N ASP A 255 -2.77 -23.60 -1.91
CA ASP A 255 -1.34 -23.86 -1.95
C ASP A 255 -0.59 -22.54 -2.13
N PHE A 256 0.44 -22.30 -1.32
CA PHE A 256 1.26 -21.09 -1.43
C PHE A 256 2.58 -21.42 -2.13
N VAL A 257 2.85 -20.73 -3.23
CA VAL A 257 4.07 -20.89 -4.01
C VAL A 257 4.94 -19.65 -3.83
N PRO A 258 6.06 -19.73 -3.09
CA PRO A 258 6.95 -18.58 -2.90
C PRO A 258 7.65 -18.17 -4.19
N LEU A 259 8.01 -16.89 -4.30
CA LEU A 259 8.85 -16.36 -5.38
C LEU A 259 10.34 -16.47 -5.03
N ASP A 260 11.13 -16.96 -5.97
CA ASP A 260 12.54 -17.31 -5.85
C ASP A 260 13.48 -16.15 -6.16
N ASN A 261 13.00 -15.13 -6.89
CA ASN A 261 13.79 -13.96 -7.28
C ASN A 261 13.59 -12.75 -6.35
N THR A 262 12.82 -12.92 -5.27
CA THR A 262 12.58 -11.87 -4.29
C THR A 262 13.87 -11.47 -3.58
N ARG A 263 14.09 -10.15 -3.48
CA ARG A 263 15.21 -9.62 -2.71
C ARG A 263 14.97 -9.85 -1.23
N ARG A 264 15.97 -10.42 -0.54
CA ARG A 264 15.88 -10.63 0.91
C ARG A 264 15.87 -9.29 1.63
N PHE A 265 14.94 -9.16 2.56
CA PHE A 265 14.75 -7.98 3.39
C PHE A 265 14.86 -8.37 4.86
N PHE A 266 15.69 -7.64 5.60
CA PHE A 266 15.88 -7.82 7.03
C PHE A 266 15.44 -6.56 7.77
N TYR A 267 14.72 -6.76 8.87
CA TYR A 267 14.31 -5.70 9.79
C TYR A 267 14.98 -5.95 11.13
N GLU A 268 15.88 -5.07 11.52
CA GLU A 268 16.62 -5.16 12.78
C GLU A 268 16.31 -3.94 13.65
N GLU A 269 16.33 -4.14 14.97
CA GLU A 269 16.20 -3.08 15.95
C GLU A 269 17.47 -2.99 16.79
N THR A 270 17.91 -1.77 17.08
CA THR A 270 19.02 -1.51 18.00
C THR A 270 18.70 -0.27 18.83
N VAL A 271 19.41 -0.12 19.95
CA VAL A 271 19.24 0.98 20.89
C VAL A 271 20.55 1.74 20.96
N GLU A 272 20.46 3.07 20.86
CA GLU A 272 21.58 3.96 21.15
C GLU A 272 21.93 3.85 22.63
N ASP A 273 23.16 3.44 22.93
CA ASP A 273 23.67 3.34 24.29
C ASP A 273 24.74 4.41 24.58
N GLU A 274 24.89 4.75 25.85
CA GLU A 274 25.89 5.73 26.30
C GLU A 274 27.33 5.31 25.97
N LYS A 275 27.55 3.99 25.85
CA LYS A 275 28.84 3.39 25.48
C LYS A 275 29.13 3.44 23.97
N LYS A 276 28.18 3.91 23.15
CA LYS A 276 28.27 3.98 21.67
C LYS A 276 28.69 2.66 21.03
N THR A 277 28.19 1.53 21.54
CA THR A 277 28.49 0.20 20.99
C THR A 277 27.58 -0.18 19.83
N PHE A 278 26.48 0.56 19.62
CA PHE A 278 25.54 0.30 18.54
C PHE A 278 26.18 0.20 17.13
N PRO A 279 27.22 0.97 16.74
CA PRO A 279 27.86 0.82 15.43
C PRO A 279 28.48 -0.57 15.25
N ASP A 280 29.10 -1.12 16.29
CA ASP A 280 29.70 -2.44 16.26
C ASP A 280 28.64 -3.54 16.26
N GLN A 281 27.52 -3.34 16.95
CA GLN A 281 26.38 -4.25 16.89
C GLN A 281 25.80 -4.32 15.48
N ILE A 282 25.63 -3.17 14.82
CA ILE A 282 25.19 -3.09 13.42
C ILE A 282 26.17 -3.86 12.53
N ARG A 283 27.48 -3.58 12.60
CA ARG A 283 28.50 -4.28 11.79
C ARG A 283 28.48 -5.79 11.99
N ARG A 284 28.38 -6.27 13.23
CA ARG A 284 28.30 -7.71 13.52
C ARG A 284 27.08 -8.35 12.86
N LYS A 285 25.92 -7.68 12.92
CA LYS A 285 24.69 -8.14 12.27
C LYS A 285 24.82 -8.15 10.75
N LEU A 286 25.33 -7.08 10.15
CA LEU A 286 25.56 -7.00 8.71
C LEU A 286 26.52 -8.10 8.23
N ASN A 287 27.61 -8.34 8.95
CA ASN A 287 28.57 -9.39 8.62
C ASN A 287 27.95 -10.78 8.74
N SER A 288 27.09 -11.03 9.74
CA SER A 288 26.35 -12.29 9.86
C SER A 288 25.37 -12.50 8.70
N ILE A 289 24.64 -11.45 8.28
CA ILE A 289 23.75 -11.53 7.12
C ILE A 289 24.53 -11.92 5.86
N LEU A 290 25.71 -11.32 5.66
CA LEU A 290 26.60 -11.56 4.51
C LEU A 290 27.31 -12.93 4.53
N GLN A 291 27.19 -13.73 5.59
CA GLN A 291 27.67 -15.12 5.57
C GLN A 291 26.85 -16.00 4.60
N ASN A 292 25.62 -15.59 4.30
CA ASN A 292 24.78 -16.25 3.32
C ASN A 292 24.98 -15.66 1.93
N ASN A 293 24.85 -16.51 0.91
CA ASN A 293 24.90 -16.07 -0.49
C ASN A 293 23.48 -15.73 -0.98
N TYR A 294 23.26 -14.50 -1.43
CA TYR A 294 21.97 -14.03 -1.94
C TYR A 294 22.05 -13.75 -3.44
N LYS A 295 21.01 -14.14 -4.19
CA LYS A 295 20.91 -13.84 -5.64
C LYS A 295 20.92 -12.33 -5.94
N LYS A 296 20.34 -11.53 -5.04
CA LYS A 296 20.25 -10.07 -5.12
C LYS A 296 20.82 -9.45 -3.85
N ILE A 297 21.46 -8.28 -3.96
CA ILE A 297 21.96 -7.50 -2.82
C ILE A 297 20.82 -7.32 -1.79
N PRO A 298 20.95 -7.79 -0.54
CA PRO A 298 19.86 -7.71 0.42
C PRO A 298 19.56 -6.28 0.86
N ILE A 299 18.33 -6.03 1.31
CA ILE A 299 17.93 -4.80 1.99
C ILE A 299 17.98 -5.05 3.49
N VAL A 300 18.57 -4.14 4.26
CA VAL A 300 18.52 -4.19 5.72
C VAL A 300 18.04 -2.85 6.24
N ARG A 301 16.92 -2.87 6.97
CA ARG A 301 16.41 -1.71 7.70
C ARG A 301 16.78 -1.85 9.17
N PHE A 302 17.45 -0.85 9.71
CA PHE A 302 17.68 -0.71 11.14
C PHE A 302 16.78 0.36 11.71
N LYS A 303 16.01 -0.01 12.74
CA LYS A 303 15.31 0.94 13.62
C LYS A 303 16.18 1.20 14.84
N ILE A 304 16.60 2.45 15.02
CA ILE A 304 17.50 2.89 16.10
C ILE A 304 16.68 3.73 17.08
N LYS A 305 16.53 3.25 18.31
CA LYS A 305 15.86 3.98 19.39
C LYS A 305 16.90 4.76 20.19
N GLY A 306 16.66 6.03 20.50
CA GLY A 306 17.67 6.85 21.19
C GLY A 306 17.21 8.28 21.49
N LYS A 307 18.06 9.00 22.25
CA LYS A 307 17.79 10.38 22.69
C LYS A 307 18.63 11.43 21.95
N ARG A 308 19.72 11.06 21.26
CA ARG A 308 20.66 12.03 20.65
C ARG A 308 21.10 11.59 19.25
N PHE A 309 20.54 12.19 18.21
CA PHE A 309 20.73 11.69 16.84
C PHE A 309 21.90 12.30 16.06
N ASP A 310 22.50 13.40 16.51
CA ASP A 310 23.49 14.16 15.74
C ASP A 310 24.83 13.42 15.60
N VAL A 311 25.28 12.77 16.69
CA VAL A 311 26.51 11.95 16.69
C VAL A 311 26.29 10.65 15.92
N VAL A 312 25.05 10.15 15.90
CA VAL A 312 24.66 8.92 15.22
C VAL A 312 24.80 9.07 13.70
N ASP A 313 24.49 10.23 13.11
CA ASP A 313 24.52 10.41 11.65
C ASP A 313 25.88 10.17 11.02
N ARG A 314 26.95 10.68 11.62
CA ARG A 314 28.31 10.52 11.07
C ARG A 314 28.72 9.05 11.06
N GLU A 315 28.40 8.30 12.11
CA GLU A 315 28.74 6.88 12.21
C GLU A 315 27.89 6.02 11.26
N LEU A 316 26.59 6.31 11.14
CA LEU A 316 25.72 5.64 10.19
C LEU A 316 26.14 5.87 8.73
N LYS A 317 26.61 7.08 8.40
CA LYS A 317 27.16 7.36 7.07
C LYS A 317 28.39 6.51 6.77
N LYS A 318 29.34 6.41 7.70
CA LYS A 318 30.52 5.53 7.54
C LYS A 318 30.12 4.08 7.33
N ILE A 319 29.15 3.57 8.08
CA ILE A 319 28.62 2.20 7.89
C ILE A 319 27.95 2.09 6.51
N ASN A 320 27.17 3.08 6.09
CA ASN A 320 26.54 3.05 4.78
C ASN A 320 27.58 2.95 3.64
N ASP A 321 28.65 3.74 3.72
CA ASP A 321 29.74 3.74 2.74
C ASP A 321 30.52 2.41 2.74
N GLU A 322 30.77 1.83 3.93
CA GLU A 322 31.45 0.53 4.11
C GLU A 322 30.71 -0.64 3.42
N TYR A 323 29.37 -0.57 3.35
CA TYR A 323 28.52 -1.66 2.85
C TYR A 323 27.78 -1.35 1.54
N GLU A 324 28.02 -0.20 0.90
CA GLU A 324 27.23 0.35 -0.22
C GLU A 324 26.98 -0.64 -1.38
N ASN A 325 27.97 -1.49 -1.69
CA ASN A 325 27.91 -2.47 -2.78
C ASN A 325 27.54 -3.89 -2.35
N LYS A 326 27.35 -4.11 -1.04
CA LYS A 326 27.05 -5.42 -0.45
C LYS A 326 25.65 -5.48 0.12
N ILE A 327 25.11 -4.35 0.59
CA ILE A 327 23.81 -4.25 1.27
C ILE A 327 23.18 -2.90 0.94
N ILE A 328 21.85 -2.89 0.74
CA ILE A 328 21.06 -1.66 0.68
C ILE A 328 20.60 -1.32 2.09
N LEU A 329 21.29 -0.38 2.75
CA LEU A 329 21.02 0.00 4.13
C LEU A 329 19.98 1.12 4.22
N LYS A 330 19.06 0.98 5.18
CA LYS A 330 18.09 2.02 5.54
C LYS A 330 18.06 2.18 7.06
N PHE A 331 18.34 3.37 7.54
CA PHE A 331 18.28 3.69 8.97
C PHE A 331 17.03 4.51 9.27
N VAL A 332 16.31 4.14 10.32
CA VAL A 332 15.19 4.90 10.85
C VAL A 332 15.44 5.16 12.32
N LYS A 333 15.37 6.43 12.69
CA LYS A 333 15.60 6.92 14.05
C LYS A 333 14.25 7.13 14.72
N GLU A 334 14.06 6.53 15.89
CA GLU A 334 12.86 6.74 16.72
C GLU A 334 13.29 7.47 18.00
N ILE A 335 12.86 8.73 18.14
CA ILE A 335 13.05 9.51 19.36
C ILE A 335 12.08 8.96 20.41
N GLU A 336 12.59 8.53 21.55
CA GLU A 336 11.76 8.35 22.74
C GLU A 336 11.43 9.74 23.30
N SER A 337 10.29 10.32 22.89
CA SER A 337 9.79 11.56 23.51
C SER A 337 8.28 11.48 23.73
N GLU A 338 7.83 11.93 24.90
CA GLU A 338 6.41 12.11 25.25
C GLU A 338 5.69 13.05 24.25
N ASP A 339 6.43 13.94 23.59
CA ASP A 339 5.93 14.87 22.57
C ASP A 339 5.31 14.18 21.34
N ILE A 340 5.81 13.01 20.93
CA ILE A 340 5.23 12.28 19.79
C ILE A 340 3.87 11.69 20.16
N ALA A 341 3.72 11.19 21.39
CA ALA A 341 2.43 10.73 21.91
C ALA A 341 1.43 11.90 21.98
N ASN A 342 1.86 13.06 22.48
CA ASN A 342 1.05 14.27 22.55
C ASN A 342 0.63 14.78 21.15
N LYS A 343 1.53 14.76 20.16
CA LYS A 343 1.20 15.12 18.76
C LYS A 343 0.21 14.16 18.11
N ILE A 344 0.35 12.85 18.35
CA ILE A 344 -0.60 11.85 17.85
C ILE A 344 -1.97 12.05 18.51
N GLU A 345 -2.02 12.35 19.81
CA GLU A 345 -3.25 12.64 20.52
C GLU A 345 -3.92 13.93 20.02
N LEU A 346 -3.14 14.99 19.75
CA LEU A 346 -3.63 16.23 19.15
C LEU A 346 -4.23 15.97 17.76
N LEU A 347 -3.53 15.22 16.90
CA LEU A 347 -4.02 14.87 15.56
C LEU A 347 -5.29 13.99 15.59
N LYS A 348 -5.43 13.13 16.60
CA LYS A 348 -6.67 12.38 16.85
C LYS A 348 -7.81 13.32 17.21
N LYS A 349 -7.60 14.24 18.17
CA LYS A 349 -8.61 15.24 18.60
C LYS A 349 -9.07 16.13 17.44
N MET A 350 -8.15 16.53 16.56
CA MET A 350 -8.46 17.33 15.35
C MET A 350 -9.39 16.61 14.37
N ARG A 351 -9.37 15.27 14.33
CA ARG A 351 -10.13 14.47 13.35
C ARG A 351 -11.39 13.84 13.91
N SER A 352 -11.48 13.66 15.24
CA SER A 352 -12.63 13.02 15.90
C SER A 352 -13.85 13.93 16.09
N GLY A 353 -13.84 15.17 15.56
CA GLY A 353 -15.04 16.00 15.49
C GLY A 353 -15.41 16.74 16.78
N GLU A 354 -14.44 17.10 17.63
CA GLU A 354 -14.66 18.27 18.49
C GLU A 354 -14.63 19.49 17.58
N ASN A 355 -15.80 20.12 17.37
CA ASN A 355 -15.98 21.35 16.58
C ASN A 355 -15.20 22.51 17.21
N ILE A 356 -13.88 22.49 17.14
CA ILE A 356 -13.05 23.66 17.38
C ILE A 356 -12.98 24.37 16.02
N PRO A 357 -13.52 25.60 15.90
CA PRO A 357 -13.35 26.42 14.71
C PRO A 357 -11.86 26.46 14.31
N ILE A 358 -11.58 26.32 13.01
CA ILE A 358 -10.21 26.23 12.47
C ILE A 358 -9.38 27.45 12.90
N GLU A 359 -10.04 28.59 13.04
CA GLU A 359 -9.50 29.86 13.49
C GLU A 359 -9.08 29.81 14.97
N GLU A 360 -9.92 29.25 15.84
CA GLU A 360 -9.64 29.10 17.28
C GLU A 360 -8.49 28.12 17.52
N LEU A 361 -8.42 27.07 16.70
CA LEU A 361 -7.33 26.10 16.73
C LEU A 361 -6.01 26.70 16.20
N GLY A 362 -6.06 27.46 15.09
CA GLY A 362 -4.90 28.15 14.55
C GLY A 362 -4.32 29.15 15.55
N LEU A 363 -5.18 29.87 16.26
CA LEU A 363 -4.80 30.75 17.37
C LEU A 363 -4.15 29.98 18.52
N LYS A 364 -4.70 28.82 18.89
CA LYS A 364 -4.13 27.99 19.97
C LYS A 364 -2.73 27.50 19.63
N VAL A 365 -2.53 26.96 18.41
CA VAL A 365 -1.22 26.49 17.93
C VAL A 365 -0.21 27.65 17.90
N MET A 366 -0.63 28.83 17.42
CA MET A 366 0.26 29.98 17.37
C MET A 366 0.65 30.48 18.77
N ASN A 367 -0.28 30.48 19.72
CA ASN A 367 -0.02 30.84 21.12
C ASN A 367 0.95 29.86 21.80
N GLU A 368 0.82 28.56 21.55
CA GLU A 368 1.74 27.53 22.08
C GLU A 368 3.16 27.77 21.55
N ILE A 369 3.32 28.00 20.24
CA ILE A 369 4.62 28.29 19.61
C ILE A 369 5.22 29.61 20.16
N LEU A 370 4.43 30.68 20.25
CA LEU A 370 4.88 31.97 20.78
C LEU A 370 5.28 31.86 22.27
N SER A 371 4.61 31.00 23.04
CA SER A 371 4.96 30.71 24.43
C SER A 371 6.26 29.93 24.54
N GLU A 372 6.44 28.86 23.75
CA GLU A 372 7.68 28.07 23.69
C GLU A 372 8.88 28.93 23.29
N MET A 373 8.69 29.83 22.34
CA MET A 373 9.73 30.74 21.88
C MET A 373 9.94 31.95 22.81
N LYS A 374 9.21 32.05 23.94
CA LYS A 374 9.23 33.16 24.92
C LYS A 374 8.84 34.53 24.35
N PHE A 375 8.07 34.56 23.27
CA PHE A 375 7.58 35.77 22.60
C PHE A 375 6.19 36.22 23.04
N SER A 376 5.51 35.46 23.91
CA SER A 376 4.12 35.69 24.34
C SER A 376 3.77 37.09 24.89
N LYS A 377 4.77 37.91 25.25
CA LYS A 377 4.56 39.29 25.76
C LYS A 377 4.82 40.40 24.75
N HIS A 378 5.31 40.09 23.55
CA HIS A 378 5.75 41.10 22.58
C HIS A 378 4.79 41.28 21.40
N PHE A 379 3.83 40.37 21.20
CA PHE A 379 2.95 40.37 20.04
C PHE A 379 1.53 39.95 20.42
N ASP A 380 0.53 40.59 19.81
CA ASP A 380 -0.86 40.14 19.88
C ASP A 380 -1.07 39.02 18.86
N ALA A 381 -1.17 37.79 19.36
CA ALA A 381 -1.39 36.61 18.53
C ALA A 381 -2.73 36.69 17.75
N ASN A 382 -3.75 37.36 18.29
CA ASN A 382 -5.01 37.49 17.56
C ASN A 382 -4.85 38.38 16.33
N TYR A 383 -4.11 39.48 16.48
CA TYR A 383 -3.87 40.42 15.39
C TYR A 383 -2.99 39.82 14.28
N VAL A 384 -1.91 39.13 14.66
CA VAL A 384 -1.02 38.45 13.71
C VAL A 384 -1.75 37.33 12.96
N PHE A 385 -2.60 36.57 13.67
CA PHE A 385 -3.38 35.51 13.05
C PHE A 385 -4.41 36.05 12.06
N GLY A 386 -5.07 37.17 12.40
CA GLY A 386 -5.97 37.89 11.51
C GLY A 386 -5.29 38.27 10.19
N LEU A 387 -4.10 38.88 10.25
CA LEU A 387 -3.35 39.28 9.07
C LEU A 387 -2.97 38.09 8.17
N LEU A 388 -2.55 36.96 8.77
CA LEU A 388 -2.24 35.74 8.01
C LEU A 388 -3.49 35.11 7.39
N SER A 389 -4.63 35.12 8.10
CA SER A 389 -5.89 34.58 7.61
C SER A 389 -6.44 35.35 6.39
N GLU A 390 -6.10 36.64 6.30
CA GLU A 390 -6.44 37.51 5.16
C GLU A 390 -5.39 37.46 4.04
N GLY A 391 -4.36 36.62 4.16
CA GLY A 391 -3.28 36.48 3.17
C GLY A 391 -2.26 37.62 3.19
N GLN A 392 -2.24 38.47 4.22
CA GLN A 392 -1.32 39.60 4.37
C GLN A 392 0.04 39.13 4.96
N VAL A 393 0.69 38.19 4.27
CA VAL A 393 1.93 37.52 4.74
C VAL A 393 3.09 38.51 4.87
N ASP A 394 3.32 39.37 3.87
CA ASP A 394 4.44 40.32 3.87
C ASP A 394 4.34 41.33 5.01
N LYS A 395 3.13 41.89 5.22
CA LYS A 395 2.85 42.83 6.31
C LYS A 395 2.98 42.17 7.68
N THR A 396 2.63 40.89 7.78
CA THR A 396 2.85 40.11 9.00
C THR A 396 4.35 39.94 9.27
N LEU A 397 5.12 39.67 8.22
CA LEU A 397 6.58 39.54 8.31
C LEU A 397 7.21 40.84 8.82
N ASP A 398 6.84 41.98 8.24
CA ASP A 398 7.34 43.31 8.62
C ASP A 398 7.05 43.66 10.10
N ILE A 399 5.90 43.22 10.62
CA ILE A 399 5.52 43.38 12.03
C ILE A 399 6.38 42.46 12.93
N LEU A 400 6.64 41.23 12.50
CA LEU A 400 7.43 40.26 13.25
C LEU A 400 8.94 40.58 13.24
N THR A 401 9.45 41.19 12.18
CA THR A 401 10.86 41.60 12.04
C THR A 401 11.15 42.97 12.66
N GLY A 402 10.12 43.74 13.03
CA GLY A 402 10.26 45.06 13.65
C GLY A 402 10.51 46.20 12.66
N ASP A 403 10.25 45.98 11.36
CA ASP A 403 10.44 46.97 10.30
C ASP A 403 9.30 48.01 10.28
N GLN A 404 8.17 47.76 10.96
CA GLN A 404 7.15 48.75 11.30
C GLN A 404 6.96 48.91 12.82
N ASN A 405 7.50 50.00 13.40
CA ASN A 405 7.19 50.45 14.76
C ASN A 405 6.01 51.44 14.74
N THR A 406 4.77 50.95 14.67
CA THR A 406 3.52 51.67 15.06
C THR A 406 2.36 50.70 14.87
N LEU A 407 1.87 50.00 15.89
CA LEU A 407 0.86 50.53 16.81
C LEU A 407 1.03 49.89 18.21
N THR A 408 1.95 50.45 18.98
CA THR A 408 1.91 50.44 20.44
C THR A 408 0.76 51.34 20.90
N SER A 409 -0.47 50.85 20.92
CA SER A 409 -1.52 51.27 21.88
C SER A 409 -2.88 50.67 21.53
N PHE A 410 -3.29 49.64 22.27
CA PHE A 410 -4.65 49.57 22.81
C PHE A 410 -4.58 48.75 24.11
N THR A 411 -4.20 49.42 25.18
CA THR A 411 -4.59 49.01 26.54
C THR A 411 -5.96 49.62 26.79
N ARG A 412 -7.01 48.80 26.68
CA ARG A 412 -8.16 48.81 27.60
C ARG A 412 -8.98 47.54 27.42
#